data_AF-H1UWN7-F1
#
_entry.id   AF-H1UWN7-F1
#
_cell.length_a   1.000
_cell.length_b   1.000
_cell.length_c   1.000
_cell.angle_alpha   90.00
_cell.angle_beta   90.00
_cell.angle_gamma   90.00
#
_symmetry.space_group_name_H-M   'P 1'
#
loop_
_entity.id
_entity.type
_entity.pdbx_description
1 polymer ?
#
loop_
_entity_poly.entity_id
_entity_poly.type
_entity_poly.pdbx_seq_one_letter_code
_entity_poly.pdbx_strand_id
1 'polypeptide(L)'
;MRDQTGELTIQLKEARSQSESLEEELAEIQKHLSERSREAERMRGLLADVDERADSKVREMRARMEAAIEERDRIEDESSTLARRKTRETEELRQKMRDLERDIKTLTAEKEELEGKEREWRKRREELEAVEEKAEAEVESMRSAVSDLRSTLDASEQQVREAEKQKSDLRRLLEESKQRFDKVSKELKTMQGKLGASVTSGRSSVDSTRSGLNGAGSPGPGGGGAADTMYLKTILLQFLEQKDNRLREQLVPVLGRILRFDKTDEQKWKSAIQHITVR
;
A
#
# COMPACT_ATOMS: atom_id res chain seq x y z
N MET A 1 -72.20 -143.39 43.33
CA MET A 1 -72.56 -142.33 44.30
C MET A 1 -71.34 -141.80 45.05
N ARG A 2 -70.59 -142.62 45.81
CA ARG A 2 -69.37 -142.17 46.55
C ARG A 2 -68.24 -141.66 45.66
N ASP A 3 -67.92 -142.35 44.56
CA ASP A 3 -66.80 -141.96 43.67
C ASP A 3 -67.06 -140.62 42.95
N GLN A 4 -68.29 -140.38 42.50
CA GLN A 4 -68.71 -139.10 41.95
C GLN A 4 -68.60 -137.95 42.97
N THR A 5 -68.81 -138.22 44.27
CA THR A 5 -68.65 -137.19 45.30
C THR A 5 -67.17 -136.86 45.52
N GLY A 6 -66.27 -137.85 45.38
CA GLY A 6 -64.82 -137.68 45.46
C GLY A 6 -64.25 -136.87 44.30
N GLU A 7 -64.61 -137.20 43.06
CA GLU A 7 -64.22 -136.42 41.86
C GLU A 7 -64.74 -134.99 41.92
N LEU A 8 -66.00 -134.77 42.31
CA LEU A 8 -66.56 -133.42 42.51
C LEU A 8 -65.80 -132.64 43.60
N THR A 9 -65.29 -133.31 44.64
CA THR A 9 -64.50 -132.67 45.69
C THR A 9 -63.10 -132.27 45.20
N ILE A 10 -62.48 -133.10 44.35
CA ILE A 10 -61.18 -132.78 43.72
C ILE A 10 -61.35 -131.60 42.75
N GLN A 11 -62.37 -131.64 41.89
CA GLN A 11 -62.70 -130.54 40.98
C GLN A 11 -62.97 -129.23 41.73
N LEU A 12 -63.69 -129.28 42.86
CA LEU A 12 -63.91 -128.11 43.71
C LEU A 12 -62.60 -127.56 44.29
N LYS A 13 -61.67 -128.43 44.72
CA LYS A 13 -60.36 -128.01 45.24
C LYS A 13 -59.47 -127.42 44.14
N GLU A 14 -59.43 -128.02 42.96
CA GLU A 14 -58.70 -127.48 41.81
C GLU A 14 -59.28 -126.13 41.37
N ALA A 15 -60.60 -126.00 41.27
CA ALA A 15 -61.25 -124.74 40.95
C ALA A 15 -60.98 -123.66 42.01
N ARG A 16 -60.93 -124.02 43.30
CA ARG A 16 -60.52 -123.10 44.37
C ARG A 16 -59.06 -122.67 44.25
N SER A 17 -58.14 -123.62 44.04
CA SER A 17 -56.72 -123.31 43.84
C SER A 17 -56.49 -122.45 42.59
N GLN A 18 -57.24 -122.68 41.52
CA GLN A 18 -57.22 -121.82 40.34
C GLN A 18 -57.77 -120.42 40.65
N SER A 19 -58.85 -120.31 41.43
CA SER A 19 -59.37 -119.01 41.88
C SER A 19 -58.34 -118.25 42.71
N GLU A 20 -57.69 -118.92 43.67
CA GLU A 20 -56.64 -118.33 44.51
C GLU A 20 -55.44 -117.86 43.67
N SER A 21 -54.99 -118.67 42.71
CA SER A 21 -53.91 -118.29 41.78
C SER A 21 -54.29 -117.08 40.91
N LEU A 22 -55.53 -117.05 40.41
CA LEU A 22 -56.02 -115.91 39.63
C LEU A 22 -56.17 -114.65 40.49
N GLU A 23 -56.58 -114.79 41.74
CA GLU A 23 -56.64 -113.68 42.70
C GLU A 23 -55.25 -113.10 43.01
N GLU A 24 -54.24 -113.96 43.18
CA GLU A 24 -52.84 -113.55 43.35
C GLU A 24 -52.29 -112.82 42.12
N GLU A 25 -52.49 -113.38 40.92
CA GLU A 25 -52.09 -112.73 39.66
C GLU A 25 -52.79 -111.37 39.48
N LEU A 26 -54.08 -111.28 39.83
CA LEU A 26 -54.84 -110.04 39.73
C LEU A 26 -54.32 -108.99 40.74
N ALA A 27 -53.95 -109.41 41.94
CA ALA A 27 -53.32 -108.53 42.93
C ALA A 27 -51.94 -108.03 42.47
N GLU A 28 -51.12 -108.88 41.85
CA GLU A 28 -49.84 -108.47 41.25
C GLU A 28 -50.02 -107.49 40.10
N ILE A 29 -50.96 -107.75 39.19
CA ILE A 29 -51.28 -106.83 38.08
C ILE A 29 -51.76 -105.48 38.62
N GLN A 30 -52.61 -105.47 39.66
CA GLN A 30 -53.06 -104.23 40.30
C GLN A 30 -51.88 -103.45 40.91
N LYS A 31 -50.95 -104.14 41.58
CA LYS A 31 -49.74 -103.53 42.13
C LYS A 31 -48.89 -102.91 41.03
N HIS A 32 -48.58 -103.64 39.96
CA HIS A 32 -47.81 -103.14 38.82
C HIS A 32 -48.49 -101.94 38.13
N LEU A 33 -49.82 -101.99 37.97
CA LEU A 33 -50.58 -100.86 37.43
C LEU A 33 -50.45 -99.62 38.32
N SER A 34 -50.51 -99.78 39.66
CA SER A 34 -50.35 -98.68 40.60
C SER A 34 -48.94 -98.06 40.56
N GLU A 35 -47.91 -98.88 40.44
CA GLU A 35 -46.50 -98.45 40.33
C GLU A 35 -46.28 -97.67 39.03
N ARG A 36 -46.75 -98.22 37.91
CA ARG A 36 -46.64 -97.61 36.58
C ARG A 36 -47.45 -96.31 36.48
N SER A 37 -48.59 -96.23 37.16
CA SER A 37 -49.38 -94.99 37.26
C SER A 37 -48.64 -93.90 38.03
N ARG A 38 -48.03 -94.24 39.18
CA ARG A 38 -47.19 -93.31 39.96
C ARG A 38 -45.95 -92.88 39.18
N GLU A 39 -45.35 -93.76 38.40
CA GLU A 39 -44.21 -93.42 37.54
C GLU A 39 -44.62 -92.49 36.39
N ALA A 40 -45.75 -92.75 35.72
CA ALA A 40 -46.28 -91.86 34.69
C ALA A 40 -46.63 -90.47 35.23
N GLU A 41 -47.09 -90.37 36.47
CA GLU A 41 -47.33 -89.09 37.15
C GLU A 41 -46.03 -88.36 37.48
N ARG A 42 -45.01 -89.06 37.99
CA ARG A 42 -43.67 -88.49 38.19
C ARG A 42 -43.04 -87.99 36.89
N MET A 43 -43.16 -88.76 35.80
CA MET A 43 -42.66 -88.33 34.48
C MET A 43 -43.39 -87.09 33.98
N ARG A 44 -44.71 -87.01 34.16
CA ARG A 44 -45.48 -85.81 33.79
C ARG A 44 -45.04 -84.57 34.58
N GLY A 45 -44.79 -84.71 35.88
CA GLY A 45 -44.24 -83.62 36.70
C GLY A 45 -42.88 -83.15 36.21
N LEU A 46 -41.95 -84.07 35.95
CA LEU A 46 -40.61 -83.72 35.44
C LEU A 46 -40.66 -83.05 34.06
N LEU A 47 -41.56 -83.50 33.18
CA LEU A 47 -41.75 -82.85 31.87
C LEU A 47 -42.28 -81.42 32.04
N ALA A 48 -43.28 -81.22 32.91
CA ALA A 48 -43.80 -79.89 33.21
C ALA A 48 -42.73 -78.95 33.78
N ASP A 49 -41.88 -79.44 34.69
CA ASP A 49 -40.77 -78.65 35.26
C ASP A 49 -39.73 -78.27 34.19
N VAL A 50 -39.43 -79.18 33.26
CA VAL A 50 -38.49 -78.91 32.16
C VAL A 50 -39.09 -77.90 31.17
N ASP A 51 -40.37 -78.04 30.83
CA ASP A 51 -41.08 -77.11 29.96
C ASP A 51 -41.14 -75.71 30.59
N GLU A 52 -41.46 -75.60 31.89
CA GLU A 52 -41.50 -74.32 32.58
C GLU A 52 -40.13 -73.63 32.64
N ARG A 53 -39.05 -74.40 32.84
CA ARG A 53 -37.68 -73.86 32.80
C ARG A 53 -37.30 -73.41 31.39
N ALA A 54 -37.65 -74.18 30.36
CA ALA A 54 -37.39 -73.82 28.98
C ALA A 54 -38.14 -72.53 28.60
N ASP A 55 -39.42 -72.44 28.94
CA ASP A 55 -40.26 -71.27 28.74
C ASP A 55 -39.70 -70.04 29.46
N SER A 56 -39.30 -70.20 30.72
CA SER A 56 -38.69 -69.12 31.51
C SER A 56 -37.41 -68.60 30.87
N LYS A 57 -36.56 -69.51 30.36
CA LYS A 57 -35.33 -69.15 29.65
C LYS A 57 -35.62 -68.44 28.33
N VAL A 58 -36.64 -68.87 27.58
CA VAL A 58 -37.07 -68.19 26.34
C VAL A 58 -37.56 -66.78 26.64
N ARG A 59 -38.38 -66.59 27.69
CA ARG A 59 -38.84 -65.26 28.11
C ARG A 59 -37.69 -64.36 28.52
N GLU A 60 -36.75 -64.87 29.31
CA GLU A 60 -35.56 -64.12 29.74
C GLU A 60 -34.69 -63.71 28.54
N MET A 61 -34.44 -64.63 27.60
CA MET A 61 -33.68 -64.32 26.39
C MET A 61 -34.37 -63.28 25.51
N ARG A 62 -35.71 -63.33 25.38
CA ARG A 62 -36.48 -62.32 24.66
C ARG A 62 -36.39 -60.95 25.34
N ALA A 63 -36.59 -60.89 26.65
CA ALA A 63 -36.48 -59.64 27.40
C ALA A 63 -35.07 -59.02 27.30
N ARG A 64 -34.01 -59.85 27.36
CA ARG A 64 -32.63 -59.39 27.12
C ARG A 64 -32.43 -58.85 25.71
N MET A 65 -33.00 -59.53 24.71
CA MET A 65 -32.92 -59.11 23.32
C MET A 65 -33.63 -57.79 23.08
N GLU A 66 -34.84 -57.63 23.60
CA GLU A 66 -35.62 -56.38 23.52
C GLU A 66 -34.87 -55.22 24.20
N ALA A 67 -34.35 -55.43 25.41
CA ALA A 67 -33.56 -54.41 26.10
C ALA A 67 -32.29 -54.01 25.32
N ALA A 68 -31.62 -54.97 24.67
CA ALA A 68 -30.45 -54.68 23.84
C ALA A 68 -30.82 -53.91 22.55
N ILE A 69 -31.97 -54.21 21.95
CA ILE A 69 -32.50 -53.52 20.78
C ILE A 69 -32.82 -52.07 21.13
N GLU A 70 -33.51 -51.84 22.25
CA GLU A 70 -33.88 -50.50 22.75
C GLU A 70 -32.65 -49.65 23.07
N GLU A 71 -31.64 -50.21 23.73
CA GLU A 71 -30.41 -49.48 24.03
C GLU A 71 -29.64 -49.13 22.75
N ARG A 72 -29.61 -50.04 21.78
CA ARG A 72 -28.99 -49.76 20.47
C ARG A 72 -29.74 -48.67 19.71
N ASP A 73 -31.09 -48.66 19.72
CA ASP A 73 -31.88 -47.59 19.11
C ASP A 73 -31.62 -46.24 19.80
N ARG A 74 -31.56 -46.23 21.14
CA ARG A 74 -31.24 -45.02 21.91
C ARG A 74 -29.87 -44.46 21.55
N ILE A 75 -28.84 -45.30 21.52
CA ILE A 75 -27.47 -44.90 21.15
C ILE A 75 -27.42 -44.42 19.70
N GLU A 76 -28.16 -45.06 18.79
CA GLU A 76 -28.25 -44.66 17.38
C GLU A 76 -28.87 -43.27 17.22
N ASP A 77 -29.96 -42.99 17.92
CA ASP A 77 -30.61 -41.67 17.95
C ASP A 77 -29.70 -40.59 18.55
N GLU A 78 -29.08 -40.87 19.70
CA GLU A 78 -28.13 -39.96 20.35
C GLU A 78 -26.92 -39.67 19.45
N SER A 79 -26.36 -40.70 18.81
CA SER A 79 -25.26 -40.57 17.85
C SER A 79 -25.66 -39.74 16.63
N SER A 80 -26.85 -40.00 16.07
CA SER A 80 -27.40 -39.26 14.93
C SER A 80 -27.61 -37.78 15.25
N THR A 81 -28.17 -37.46 16.42
CA THR A 81 -28.36 -36.07 16.85
C THR A 81 -27.03 -35.37 17.10
N LEU A 82 -26.06 -36.03 17.74
CA LEU A 82 -24.73 -35.49 17.98
C LEU A 82 -23.98 -35.24 16.66
N ALA A 83 -24.04 -36.18 15.70
CA ALA A 83 -23.43 -36.05 14.39
C ALA A 83 -23.98 -34.85 13.61
N ARG A 84 -25.31 -34.66 13.62
CA ARG A 84 -25.96 -33.49 13.01
C ARG A 84 -25.53 -32.18 13.66
N ARG A 85 -25.46 -32.14 14.99
CA ARG A 85 -24.99 -30.97 15.74
C ARG A 85 -23.54 -30.65 15.38
N LYS A 86 -22.65 -31.64 15.41
CA LYS A 86 -21.23 -31.47 15.07
C LYS A 86 -21.05 -31.00 13.64
N THR A 87 -21.83 -31.52 12.69
CA THR A 87 -21.80 -31.07 11.29
C THR A 87 -22.14 -29.58 11.19
N ARG A 88 -23.19 -29.11 11.87
CA ARG A 88 -23.55 -27.68 11.90
C ARG A 88 -22.46 -26.82 12.54
N GLU A 89 -21.95 -27.22 13.70
CA GLU A 89 -20.84 -26.53 14.38
C GLU A 89 -19.60 -26.44 13.48
N THR A 90 -19.25 -27.51 12.77
CA THR A 90 -18.11 -27.49 11.82
C THR A 90 -18.34 -26.55 10.65
N GLU A 91 -19.57 -26.48 10.11
CA GLU A 91 -19.86 -25.61 8.98
C GLU A 91 -19.92 -24.13 9.38
N GLU A 92 -20.43 -23.82 10.58
CA GLU A 92 -20.35 -22.48 11.16
C GLU A 92 -18.90 -22.03 11.37
N LEU A 93 -18.04 -22.91 11.89
CA LEU A 93 -16.61 -22.61 12.05
C LEU A 93 -15.91 -22.42 10.71
N ARG A 94 -16.21 -23.24 9.69
CA ARG A 94 -15.68 -23.05 8.33
C ARG A 94 -16.14 -21.72 7.73
N GLN A 95 -17.40 -21.35 7.94
CA GLN A 95 -17.91 -20.06 7.46
C GLN A 95 -17.17 -18.89 8.11
N LYS A 96 -17.05 -18.89 9.45
CA LYS A 96 -16.29 -17.88 10.19
C LYS A 96 -14.83 -17.80 9.74
N MET A 97 -14.19 -18.95 9.49
CA MET A 97 -12.82 -18.98 8.98
C MET A 97 -12.71 -18.30 7.61
N ARG A 98 -13.62 -18.58 6.68
CA ARG A 98 -13.65 -17.93 5.36
C ARG A 98 -13.91 -16.42 5.46
N ASP A 99 -14.75 -15.99 6.40
CA ASP A 99 -15.03 -14.56 6.60
C ASP A 99 -13.81 -13.84 7.19
N LEU A 100 -13.16 -14.41 8.22
CA LEU A 100 -11.90 -13.88 8.76
C LEU A 100 -10.78 -13.85 7.72
N GLU A 101 -10.67 -14.86 6.86
CA GLU A 101 -9.70 -14.86 5.76
C GLU A 101 -9.95 -13.73 4.75
N ARG A 102 -11.22 -13.38 4.49
CA ARG A 102 -11.57 -12.23 3.64
C ARG A 102 -11.20 -10.92 4.33
N ASP A 103 -11.54 -10.79 5.62
CA ASP A 103 -11.22 -9.60 6.40
C ASP A 103 -9.71 -9.36 6.47
N ILE A 104 -8.92 -10.42 6.68
CA ILE A 104 -7.45 -10.35 6.67
C ILE A 104 -6.94 -9.83 5.31
N LYS A 105 -7.48 -10.33 4.19
CA LYS A 105 -7.07 -9.86 2.86
C LYS A 105 -7.42 -8.39 2.65
N THR A 106 -8.61 -7.96 3.05
CA THR A 106 -9.05 -6.56 2.98
C THR A 106 -8.16 -5.65 3.82
N LEU A 107 -7.94 -5.99 5.10
CA LEU A 107 -7.09 -5.23 6.00
C LEU A 107 -5.63 -5.18 5.55
N THR A 108 -5.14 -6.25 4.91
CA THR A 108 -3.78 -6.27 4.33
C THR A 108 -3.67 -5.30 3.16
N ALA A 109 -4.66 -5.28 2.26
CA ALA A 109 -4.69 -4.33 1.14
C ALA A 109 -4.80 -2.87 1.62
N GLU A 110 -5.64 -2.60 2.62
CA GLU A 110 -5.76 -1.27 3.24
C GLU A 110 -4.44 -0.84 3.89
N LYS A 111 -3.74 -1.75 4.59
CA LYS A 111 -2.42 -1.49 5.16
C LYS A 111 -1.40 -1.14 4.09
N GLU A 112 -1.33 -1.91 2.99
CA GLU A 112 -0.41 -1.63 1.88
C GLU A 112 -0.70 -0.28 1.22
N GLU A 113 -1.98 0.08 1.06
CA GLU A 113 -2.39 1.38 0.54
C GLU A 113 -1.98 2.53 1.47
N LEU A 114 -2.20 2.38 2.78
CA LEU A 114 -1.81 3.38 3.77
C LEU A 114 -0.28 3.54 3.85
N GLU A 115 0.48 2.44 3.83
CA GLU A 115 1.94 2.47 3.74
C GLU A 115 2.42 3.12 2.44
N GLY A 116 1.67 2.92 1.35
CA GLY A 116 1.86 3.61 0.07
C GLY A 116 1.76 5.12 0.20
N LYS A 117 0.63 5.58 0.73
CA LYS A 117 0.37 7.00 1.01
C LYS A 117 1.40 7.59 1.95
N GLU A 118 1.77 6.90 3.03
CA GLU A 118 2.79 7.36 3.97
C GLU A 118 4.16 7.55 3.28
N ARG A 119 4.56 6.63 2.40
CA ARG A 119 5.78 6.75 1.59
C ARG A 119 5.74 7.96 0.67
N GLU A 120 4.61 8.25 0.02
CA GLU A 120 4.44 9.42 -0.83
C GLU A 120 4.48 10.73 -0.02
N TRP A 121 3.79 10.79 1.11
CA TRP A 121 3.83 11.93 2.01
C TRP A 121 5.23 12.22 2.53
N ARG A 122 5.99 11.19 2.88
CA ARG A 122 7.38 11.32 3.31
C ARG A 122 8.25 11.91 2.20
N LYS A 123 8.17 11.37 0.97
CA LYS A 123 8.90 11.93 -0.18
C LYS A 123 8.52 13.38 -0.43
N ARG A 124 7.21 13.70 -0.37
CA ARG A 124 6.75 15.07 -0.61
C ARG A 124 7.26 16.03 0.46
N ARG A 125 7.36 15.58 1.71
CA ARG A 125 7.95 16.34 2.80
C ARG A 125 9.44 16.57 2.56
N GLU A 126 10.21 15.54 2.23
CA GLU A 126 11.64 15.66 1.89
C GLU A 126 11.87 16.63 0.71
N GLU A 127 11.03 16.57 -0.33
CA GLU A 127 11.07 17.52 -1.44
C GLU A 127 10.80 18.97 -1.01
N LEU A 128 9.84 19.19 -0.12
CA LEU A 128 9.52 20.52 0.41
C LEU A 128 10.65 21.06 1.28
N GLU A 129 11.22 20.24 2.16
CA GLU A 129 12.38 20.59 2.99
C GLU A 129 13.60 20.94 2.11
N ALA A 130 13.84 20.20 1.02
CA ALA A 130 14.92 20.52 0.08
C ALA A 130 14.69 21.80 -0.73
N VAL A 131 13.44 22.17 -1.01
CA VAL A 131 13.10 23.45 -1.66
C VAL A 131 13.25 24.60 -0.67
N GLU A 132 12.85 24.41 0.58
CA GLU A 132 13.03 25.38 1.66
C GLU A 132 14.52 25.69 1.88
N GLU A 133 15.37 24.67 2.00
CA GLU A 133 16.82 24.84 2.17
C GLU A 133 17.45 25.63 1.00
N LYS A 134 17.04 25.35 -0.24
CA LYS A 134 17.50 26.10 -1.42
C LYS A 134 17.05 27.55 -1.39
N ALA A 135 15.79 27.81 -1.02
CA ALA A 135 15.26 29.16 -0.90
C ALA A 135 15.99 29.95 0.20
N GLU A 136 16.28 29.33 1.34
CA GLU A 136 17.08 29.94 2.41
C GLU A 136 18.49 30.28 1.94
N ALA A 137 19.17 29.37 1.23
CA ALA A 137 20.49 29.62 0.66
C ALA A 137 20.50 30.75 -0.38
N GLU A 138 19.49 30.82 -1.24
CA GLU A 138 19.31 31.92 -2.20
C GLU A 138 19.07 33.26 -1.49
N VAL A 139 18.24 33.28 -0.45
CA VAL A 139 17.99 34.49 0.36
C VAL A 139 19.28 34.97 1.03
N GLU A 140 20.08 34.06 1.58
CA GLU A 140 21.35 34.42 2.21
C GLU A 140 22.36 34.95 1.18
N SER A 141 22.44 34.30 0.00
CA SER A 141 23.28 34.80 -1.10
C SER A 141 22.83 36.20 -1.58
N MET A 142 21.53 36.45 -1.67
CA MET A 142 21.00 37.77 -2.03
C MET A 142 21.32 38.81 -0.97
N ARG A 143 21.22 38.47 0.33
CA ARG A 143 21.59 39.36 1.43
C ARG A 143 23.07 39.73 1.38
N SER A 144 23.96 38.76 1.14
CA SER A 144 25.39 39.00 0.94
C SER A 144 25.63 39.94 -0.24
N ALA A 145 25.02 39.67 -1.40
CA ALA A 145 25.16 40.52 -2.59
C ALA A 145 24.67 41.96 -2.35
N VAL A 146 23.56 42.13 -1.62
CA VAL A 146 23.06 43.46 -1.22
C VAL A 146 24.03 44.16 -0.28
N SER A 147 24.63 43.45 0.67
CA SER A 147 25.65 43.99 1.57
C SER A 147 26.89 44.43 0.79
N ASP A 148 27.37 43.62 -0.15
CA ASP A 148 28.51 43.94 -1.00
C ASP A 148 28.22 45.16 -1.87
N LEU A 149 27.04 45.23 -2.51
CA LEU A 149 26.62 46.38 -3.31
C LEU A 149 26.58 47.66 -2.47
N ARG A 150 26.05 47.60 -1.24
CA ARG A 150 26.07 48.75 -0.31
C ARG A 150 27.49 49.19 0.00
N SER A 151 28.39 48.25 0.31
CA SER A 151 29.80 48.56 0.57
C SER A 151 30.49 49.18 -0.64
N THR A 152 30.25 48.67 -1.86
CA THR A 152 30.79 49.26 -3.09
C THR A 152 30.20 50.65 -3.38
N LEU A 153 28.92 50.87 -3.09
CA LEU A 153 28.27 52.15 -3.22
C LEU A 153 28.91 53.17 -2.26
N ASP A 154 29.03 52.83 -0.97
CA ASP A 154 29.67 53.67 0.04
C ASP A 154 31.12 54.02 -0.35
N ALA A 155 31.89 53.04 -0.84
CA ALA A 155 33.25 53.26 -1.32
C ALA A 155 33.29 54.19 -2.53
N SER A 156 32.37 54.05 -3.49
CA SER A 156 32.28 54.92 -4.66
C SER A 156 31.87 56.34 -4.30
N GLU A 157 30.93 56.52 -3.36
CA GLU A 157 30.55 57.83 -2.85
C GLU A 157 31.73 58.51 -2.15
N GLN A 158 32.51 57.76 -1.38
CA GLN A 158 33.71 58.29 -0.72
C GLN A 158 34.77 58.71 -1.75
N GLN A 159 34.97 57.94 -2.82
CA GLN A 159 35.86 58.31 -3.91
C GLN A 159 35.40 59.59 -4.62
N VAL A 160 34.10 59.75 -4.85
CA VAL A 160 33.54 60.99 -5.43
C VAL A 160 33.81 62.18 -4.53
N ARG A 161 33.55 62.07 -3.21
CA ARG A 161 33.83 63.15 -2.24
C ARG A 161 35.31 63.54 -2.22
N GLU A 162 36.22 62.56 -2.26
CA GLU A 162 37.67 62.83 -2.32
C GLU A 162 38.08 63.47 -3.65
N ALA A 163 37.54 63.01 -4.78
CA ALA A 163 37.80 63.61 -6.09
C ALA A 163 37.27 65.06 -6.16
N GLU A 164 36.11 65.35 -5.57
CA GLU A 164 35.57 66.71 -5.45
C GLU A 164 36.47 67.60 -4.59
N LYS A 165 36.99 67.09 -3.47
CA LYS A 165 37.97 67.79 -2.64
C LYS A 165 39.25 68.09 -3.41
N GLN A 166 39.85 67.11 -4.07
CA GLN A 166 41.05 67.30 -4.90
C GLN A 166 40.82 68.32 -6.03
N LYS A 167 39.65 68.28 -6.68
CA LYS A 167 39.26 69.28 -7.68
C LYS A 167 39.15 70.68 -7.09
N SER A 168 38.61 70.81 -5.87
CA SER A 168 38.54 72.09 -5.17
C SER A 168 39.94 72.63 -4.82
N ASP A 169 40.85 71.77 -4.36
CA ASP A 169 42.23 72.11 -4.06
C ASP A 169 43.01 72.51 -5.32
N LEU A 170 42.87 71.77 -6.41
CA LEU A 170 43.49 72.13 -7.70
C LEU A 170 42.97 73.47 -8.23
N ARG A 171 41.67 73.77 -8.06
CA ARG A 171 41.11 75.09 -8.41
C ARG A 171 41.73 76.20 -7.56
N ARG A 172 41.90 75.97 -6.26
CA ARG A 172 42.58 76.92 -5.35
C ARG A 172 44.04 77.14 -5.75
N LEU A 173 44.79 76.07 -6.03
CA LEU A 173 46.19 76.16 -6.48
C LEU A 173 46.31 76.86 -7.84
N LEU A 174 45.40 76.60 -8.77
CA LEU A 174 45.35 77.29 -10.05
C LEU A 174 45.10 78.78 -9.86
N GLU A 175 44.18 79.15 -8.97
CA GLU A 175 43.90 80.54 -8.64
C GLU A 175 45.09 81.22 -7.95
N GLU A 176 45.75 80.56 -6.99
CA GLU A 176 46.99 81.04 -6.37
C GLU A 176 48.12 81.22 -7.40
N SER A 177 48.27 80.27 -8.33
CA SER A 177 49.24 80.36 -9.42
C SER A 177 48.92 81.51 -10.38
N LYS A 178 47.65 81.71 -10.73
CA LYS A 178 47.21 82.85 -11.54
C LYS A 178 47.49 84.17 -10.83
N GLN A 179 47.16 84.28 -9.54
CA GLN A 179 47.46 85.47 -8.74
C GLN A 179 48.96 85.74 -8.65
N ARG A 180 49.80 84.71 -8.48
CA ARG A 180 51.26 84.85 -8.54
C ARG A 180 51.73 85.28 -9.92
N PHE A 181 51.20 84.69 -10.99
CA PHE A 181 51.51 85.06 -12.36
C PHE A 181 51.10 86.50 -12.67
N ASP A 182 49.95 86.95 -12.16
CA ASP A 182 49.48 88.33 -12.29
C ASP A 182 50.36 89.29 -11.49
N LYS A 183 50.80 88.91 -10.28
CA LYS A 183 51.78 89.67 -9.49
C LYS A 183 53.11 89.79 -10.22
N VAL A 184 53.68 88.68 -10.69
CA VAL A 184 54.93 88.66 -11.46
C VAL A 184 54.78 89.39 -12.79
N SER A 185 53.64 89.28 -13.48
CA SER A 185 53.37 90.04 -14.71
C SER A 185 53.24 91.53 -14.44
N LYS A 186 52.64 91.94 -13.32
CA LYS A 186 52.64 93.34 -12.87
C LYS A 186 54.06 93.79 -12.54
N GLU A 187 54.84 92.99 -11.83
CA GLU A 187 56.25 93.26 -11.52
C GLU A 187 57.10 93.36 -12.79
N LEU A 188 56.93 92.45 -13.74
CA LEU A 188 57.56 92.45 -15.05
C LEU A 188 57.16 93.71 -15.83
N LYS A 189 55.88 94.11 -15.85
CA LYS A 189 55.44 95.39 -16.43
C LYS A 189 56.10 96.59 -15.74
N THR A 190 56.24 96.57 -14.41
CA THR A 190 56.94 97.65 -13.68
C THR A 190 58.44 97.66 -13.90
N MET A 191 59.08 96.50 -14.09
CA MET A 191 60.51 96.35 -14.39
C MET A 191 60.81 96.68 -15.86
N GLN A 192 59.94 96.27 -16.78
CA GLN A 192 59.96 96.67 -18.19
C GLN A 192 59.69 98.17 -18.34
N GLY A 193 58.87 98.76 -17.45
CA GLY A 193 58.73 100.21 -17.30
C GLY A 193 59.95 100.92 -16.68
N LYS A 194 60.83 100.19 -15.98
CA LYS A 194 62.08 100.73 -15.38
C LYS A 194 63.35 100.44 -16.21
N LEU A 195 63.29 99.56 -17.21
CA LEU A 195 64.46 99.13 -18.00
C LEU A 195 64.22 99.15 -19.53
N GLY A 196 63.21 99.87 -20.03
CA GLY A 196 62.74 99.63 -21.40
C GLY A 196 62.09 100.79 -22.13
N ALA A 197 62.71 101.97 -22.14
CA ALA A 197 62.62 102.83 -23.33
C ALA A 197 63.51 102.24 -24.43
N SER A 198 63.15 101.08 -24.99
CA SER A 198 63.66 100.60 -26.27
C SER A 198 62.90 99.36 -26.76
N VAL A 199 62.05 99.58 -27.79
CA VAL A 199 61.89 98.75 -29.00
C VAL A 199 61.63 97.24 -28.77
N THR A 200 60.36 96.84 -28.65
CA THR A 200 59.52 96.17 -29.67
C THR A 200 60.10 94.89 -30.32
N SER A 201 59.57 93.72 -29.93
CA SER A 201 59.60 92.50 -30.75
C SER A 201 58.44 91.57 -30.41
N GLY A 202 57.68 91.18 -31.43
CA GLY A 202 56.61 90.18 -31.43
C GLY A 202 56.23 89.89 -32.89
N ARG A 203 55.81 88.69 -33.32
CA ARG A 203 55.37 87.49 -32.60
C ARG A 203 55.53 86.26 -33.51
N SER A 204 55.73 85.12 -32.82
CA SER A 204 55.25 83.75 -33.05
C SER A 204 55.62 82.98 -34.34
N SER A 205 56.47 81.97 -34.09
CA SER A 205 56.70 80.73 -34.84
C SER A 205 56.25 79.59 -33.92
N VAL A 206 55.44 78.64 -34.40
CA VAL A 206 55.84 77.26 -34.78
C VAL A 206 54.58 76.44 -35.05
N ASP A 207 54.56 75.87 -36.25
CA ASP A 207 53.73 74.75 -36.67
C ASP A 207 54.45 73.43 -36.33
N SER A 208 53.74 72.30 -36.47
CA SER A 208 54.19 70.91 -36.58
C SER A 208 54.14 70.03 -35.32
N THR A 209 53.75 68.76 -35.37
CA THR A 209 52.84 67.92 -36.18
C THR A 209 53.03 66.49 -35.65
N ARG A 210 51.95 65.68 -35.63
CA ARG A 210 51.86 64.21 -35.94
C ARG A 210 50.60 63.66 -35.27
N SER A 211 49.49 63.43 -35.99
CA SER A 211 49.17 62.22 -36.79
C SER A 211 49.33 60.93 -35.99
N GLY A 212 48.37 60.00 -35.86
CA GLY A 212 47.12 59.65 -36.52
C GLY A 212 46.58 58.43 -35.74
N LEU A 213 45.59 57.63 -36.15
CA LEU A 213 44.71 57.57 -37.29
C LEU A 213 43.64 56.53 -36.91
N ASN A 214 42.39 56.81 -37.29
CA ASN A 214 41.35 55.88 -37.75
C ASN A 214 41.09 54.53 -37.08
N GLY A 215 39.85 54.39 -36.63
CA GLY A 215 39.10 53.14 -36.60
C GLY A 215 37.63 53.40 -36.88
N ALA A 216 37.28 53.57 -38.15
CA ALA A 216 35.90 53.59 -38.64
C ALA A 216 35.35 52.17 -38.69
N GLY A 217 34.11 52.00 -38.26
CA GLY A 217 33.39 50.72 -38.29
C GLY A 217 31.93 50.89 -37.88
N SER A 218 31.11 51.39 -38.82
CA SER A 218 29.66 51.14 -38.87
C SER A 218 29.37 49.62 -38.94
N PRO A 219 28.11 49.12 -38.89
CA PRO A 219 26.83 49.80 -38.67
C PRO A 219 25.99 49.17 -37.55
N GLY A 220 25.11 49.96 -36.94
CA GLY A 220 23.99 49.41 -36.18
C GLY A 220 22.94 48.79 -37.11
N PRO A 221 22.25 47.74 -36.63
CA PRO A 221 20.85 47.52 -36.95
C PRO A 221 20.07 47.45 -35.62
N GLY A 222 19.91 48.59 -34.96
CA GLY A 222 19.02 48.76 -33.82
C GLY A 222 17.74 49.44 -34.29
N GLY A 223 16.85 48.69 -34.96
CA GLY A 223 15.64 49.27 -35.54
C GLY A 223 14.67 48.21 -36.06
N GLY A 224 14.37 47.19 -35.25
CA GLY A 224 13.37 46.16 -35.58
C GLY A 224 12.72 45.50 -34.36
N GLY A 225 13.33 45.62 -33.17
CA GLY A 225 12.95 44.84 -31.99
C GLY A 225 11.53 45.08 -31.46
N ALA A 226 10.91 46.23 -31.72
CA ALA A 226 9.58 46.54 -31.19
C ALA A 226 8.44 45.86 -31.98
N ALA A 227 8.57 45.72 -33.30
CA ALA A 227 7.59 45.00 -34.12
C ALA A 227 7.73 43.47 -33.96
N ASP A 228 8.97 42.99 -33.83
CA ASP A 228 9.26 41.57 -33.60
C ASP A 228 8.80 41.09 -32.21
N THR A 229 8.88 41.93 -31.16
CA THR A 229 8.36 41.54 -29.83
C THR A 229 6.83 41.50 -29.79
N MET A 230 6.14 42.39 -30.51
CA MET A 230 4.68 42.35 -30.59
C MET A 230 4.19 41.13 -31.38
N TYR A 231 4.86 40.79 -32.48
CA TYR A 231 4.58 39.59 -33.27
C TYR A 231 4.90 38.30 -32.49
N LEU A 232 6.05 38.26 -31.81
CA LEU A 232 6.45 37.15 -30.94
C LEU A 232 5.45 36.95 -29.79
N LYS A 233 4.98 38.03 -29.16
CA LYS A 233 3.96 37.96 -28.10
C LYS A 233 2.68 37.31 -28.61
N THR A 234 2.20 37.71 -29.78
CA THR A 234 0.98 37.15 -30.38
C THR A 234 1.14 35.67 -30.72
N ILE A 235 2.28 35.27 -31.29
CA ILE A 235 2.53 33.88 -31.66
C ILE A 235 2.73 32.99 -30.44
N LEU A 236 3.42 33.45 -29.40
CA LEU A 236 3.56 32.71 -28.14
C LEU A 236 2.21 32.54 -27.44
N LEU A 237 1.36 33.57 -27.48
CA LEU A 237 0.01 33.48 -26.93
C LEU A 237 -0.84 32.46 -27.70
N GLN A 238 -0.82 32.52 -29.04
CA GLN A 238 -1.52 31.58 -29.90
C GLN A 238 -1.00 30.15 -29.73
N PHE A 239 0.30 29.96 -29.52
CA PHE A 239 0.91 28.67 -29.23
C PHE A 239 0.41 28.06 -27.90
N LEU A 240 0.29 28.87 -26.85
CA LEU A 240 -0.22 28.43 -25.55
C LEU A 240 -1.74 28.15 -25.58
N GLU A 241 -2.50 28.94 -26.33
CA GLU A 241 -3.96 28.81 -26.45
C GLU A 241 -4.39 27.57 -27.28
N GLN A 242 -3.61 27.20 -28.29
CA GLN A 242 -3.89 26.04 -29.15
C GLN A 242 -3.85 24.73 -28.34
N LYS A 243 -4.93 23.97 -28.22
CA LYS A 243 -4.93 22.69 -27.46
C LYS A 243 -4.43 21.47 -28.25
N ASP A 244 -4.35 21.59 -29.57
CA ASP A 244 -3.93 20.50 -30.45
C ASP A 244 -2.41 20.54 -30.71
N ASN A 245 -1.73 19.46 -30.34
CA ASN A 245 -0.29 19.31 -30.48
C ASN A 245 0.18 19.32 -31.94
N ARG A 246 -0.63 18.85 -32.90
CA ARG A 246 -0.26 18.88 -34.32
C ARG A 246 -0.20 20.30 -34.87
N LEU A 247 -1.12 21.15 -34.41
CA LEU A 247 -1.13 22.56 -34.77
C LEU A 247 -0.03 23.34 -34.04
N ARG A 248 0.30 22.99 -32.79
CA ARG A 248 1.48 23.53 -32.08
C ARG A 248 2.79 23.18 -32.79
N GLU A 249 2.95 21.96 -33.28
CA GLU A 249 4.14 21.53 -34.03
C GLU A 249 4.34 22.33 -35.33
N GLN A 250 3.27 22.74 -36.01
CA GLN A 250 3.33 23.58 -37.22
C GLN A 250 3.82 25.01 -36.95
N LEU A 251 3.68 25.51 -35.71
CA LEU A 251 4.15 26.84 -35.32
C LEU A 251 5.65 26.84 -34.92
N VAL A 252 6.26 25.68 -34.70
CA VAL A 252 7.68 25.56 -34.29
C VAL A 252 8.65 26.17 -35.32
N PRO A 253 8.52 25.93 -36.64
CA PRO A 253 9.41 26.57 -37.63
C PRO A 253 9.24 28.09 -37.71
N VAL A 254 8.03 28.60 -37.39
CA VAL A 254 7.75 30.04 -37.36
C VAL A 254 8.42 30.68 -36.14
N LEU A 255 8.27 30.06 -34.96
CA LEU A 255 8.99 30.44 -33.75
C LEU A 255 10.51 30.37 -33.94
N GLY A 256 11.00 29.33 -34.63
CA GLY A 256 12.41 29.16 -34.96
C GLY A 256 12.96 30.27 -35.84
N ARG A 257 12.16 30.80 -36.78
CA ARG A 257 12.58 31.94 -37.62
C ARG A 257 12.68 33.25 -36.83
N ILE A 258 11.79 33.46 -35.86
CA ILE A 258 11.75 34.69 -35.04
C ILE A 258 12.82 34.66 -33.94
N LEU A 259 12.94 33.53 -33.25
CA LEU A 259 13.87 33.33 -32.12
C LEU A 259 15.23 32.78 -32.55
N ARG A 260 15.44 32.57 -33.86
CA ARG A 260 16.67 32.02 -34.46
C ARG A 260 17.09 30.67 -33.85
N PHE A 261 16.15 29.72 -33.79
CA PHE A 261 16.44 28.37 -33.34
C PHE A 261 17.43 27.68 -34.29
N ASP A 262 18.32 26.88 -33.72
CA ASP A 262 19.06 25.91 -34.50
C ASP A 262 18.23 24.62 -34.69
N LYS A 263 18.74 23.70 -35.52
CA LYS A 263 18.03 22.44 -35.80
C LYS A 263 17.85 21.57 -34.54
N THR A 264 18.69 21.74 -33.52
CA THR A 264 18.61 20.97 -32.28
C THR A 264 17.53 21.53 -31.36
N ASP A 265 17.38 22.85 -31.31
CA ASP A 265 16.33 23.54 -30.57
C ASP A 265 14.95 23.24 -31.14
N GLU A 266 14.79 23.24 -32.47
CA GLU A 266 13.52 22.84 -33.10
C GLU A 266 13.11 21.40 -32.78
N GLN A 267 14.07 20.46 -32.70
CA GLN A 267 13.78 19.07 -32.35
C GLN A 267 13.38 18.93 -30.87
N LYS A 268 14.07 19.61 -29.97
CA LYS A 268 13.72 19.63 -28.54
C LYS A 268 12.33 20.22 -28.31
N TRP A 269 11.99 21.31 -29.02
CA TRP A 269 10.67 21.94 -28.93
C TRP A 269 9.54 21.03 -29.45
N LYS A 270 9.75 20.33 -30.58
CA LYS A 270 8.77 19.35 -31.08
C LYS A 270 8.55 18.20 -30.09
N SER A 271 9.63 17.65 -29.51
CA SER A 271 9.52 16.61 -28.49
C SER A 271 8.79 17.11 -27.24
N ALA A 272 9.08 18.34 -26.77
CA ALA A 272 8.40 18.92 -25.62
C ALA A 272 6.88 19.05 -25.85
N ILE A 273 6.45 19.47 -27.05
CA ILE A 273 5.02 19.60 -27.40
C ILE A 273 4.29 18.25 -27.30
N GLN A 274 4.91 17.16 -27.75
CA GLN A 274 4.32 15.82 -27.68
C GLN A 274 4.06 15.35 -26.23
N HIS A 275 4.84 15.86 -25.27
CA HIS A 275 4.70 15.53 -23.86
C HIS A 275 3.73 16.44 -23.07
N ILE A 276 3.29 17.57 -23.63
CA ILE A 276 2.42 18.54 -22.92
C ILE A 276 1.00 18.00 -22.65
N THR A 277 0.54 16.93 -23.30
CA THR A 277 -0.82 16.37 -23.13
C THR A 277 -0.86 15.04 -22.39
N VAL A 278 0.26 14.58 -21.80
CA VAL A 278 0.25 13.40 -20.93
C VAL A 278 0.05 13.86 -19.48
N ARG A 279 -1.15 14.37 -19.19
CA ARG A 279 -1.77 14.41 -17.85
C ARG A 279 -3.24 14.78 -17.96
#